data_AF-A0A4Q3V7T2-F1
#
_entry.id   AF-A0A4Q3V7T2-F1
#
_cell.length_a   1.000
_cell.length_b   1.000
_cell.length_c   1.000
_cell.angle_alpha   90.00
_cell.angle_beta   90.00
_cell.angle_gamma   90.00
#
_symmetry.space_group_name_H-M   'P 1'
#
loop_
_entity.id
_entity.type
_entity.pdbx_description
1 polymer ?
#
loop_
_entity_poly.entity_id
_entity_poly.type
_entity_poly.pdbx_seq_one_letter_code
_entity_poly.pdbx_strand_id
1 'polypeptide(L)'
;MVKADPARGDLRIRRHGFNQRIAVLLGPDGERYLLPVLTKIRVLELNDRGLLMSGYEVYPARGAKGSGPVFPQTWWCMLREGPDVAPASVARAQALARSREASEIGRTMSTHDRRRRR
;
A
#
# COMPACT_ATOMS: atom_id res chain seq x y z
N MET A 1 23.76 -22.60 -4.35
CA MET A 1 23.23 -21.47 -5.16
C MET A 1 21.79 -21.22 -4.74
N VAL A 2 21.46 -20.05 -4.21
CA VAL A 2 20.08 -19.70 -3.85
C VAL A 2 19.36 -19.26 -5.13
N LYS A 3 18.34 -20.02 -5.56
CA LYS A 3 17.43 -19.60 -6.63
C LYS A 3 16.29 -18.79 -5.99
N ALA A 4 16.24 -17.50 -6.28
CA ALA A 4 15.13 -16.65 -5.89
C ALA A 4 14.30 -16.33 -7.15
N ASP A 5 12.98 -16.41 -7.01
CA ASP A 5 12.03 -15.85 -7.98
C ASP A 5 11.43 -14.58 -7.36
N PRO A 6 12.07 -13.41 -7.55
CA PRO A 6 11.64 -12.19 -6.87
C PRO A 6 10.34 -11.66 -7.48
N ALA A 7 9.34 -11.41 -6.62
CA ALA A 7 8.13 -10.69 -7.02
C ALA A 7 8.44 -9.27 -7.49
N ARG A 8 7.77 -8.81 -8.54
CA ARG A 8 8.02 -7.50 -9.19
C ARG A 8 6.73 -6.70 -9.26
N GLY A 9 6.74 -5.50 -8.68
CA GLY A 9 5.56 -4.64 -8.63
C GLY A 9 5.86 -3.27 -8.04
N ASP A 10 4.80 -2.52 -7.77
CA ASP A 10 4.85 -1.21 -7.12
C ASP A 10 4.74 -1.38 -5.60
N LEU A 11 5.83 -1.10 -4.89
CA LEU A 11 5.90 -1.18 -3.44
C LEU A 11 5.35 0.11 -2.82
N ARG A 12 4.24 0.00 -2.07
CA ARG A 12 3.63 1.13 -1.37
C ARG A 12 3.66 0.95 0.13
N ILE A 13 4.20 1.96 0.82
CA ILE A 13 4.17 2.06 2.27
C ILE A 13 3.14 3.12 2.67
N ARG A 14 2.20 2.76 3.55
CA ARG A 14 1.16 3.67 4.03
C ARG A 14 0.91 3.51 5.52
N ARG A 15 0.38 4.56 6.14
CA ARG A 15 -0.10 4.52 7.53
C ARG A 15 -1.36 3.65 7.61
N HIS A 16 -1.51 2.93 8.72
CA HIS A 16 -2.65 2.06 8.99
C HIS A 16 -2.99 2.11 10.49
N GLY A 17 -3.89 3.00 10.89
CA GLY A 17 -4.20 3.24 12.30
C GLY A 17 -3.13 4.06 13.03
N PHE A 18 -3.19 4.06 14.38
CA PHE A 18 -2.30 4.86 15.21
C PHE A 18 -0.88 4.28 15.22
N ASN A 19 0.08 5.04 14.68
CA ASN A 19 1.51 4.72 14.64
C ASN A 19 1.91 3.40 13.97
N GLN A 20 1.04 2.80 13.17
CA GLN A 20 1.36 1.59 12.41
C GLN A 20 1.48 1.91 10.91
N ARG A 21 2.38 1.19 10.25
CA ARG A 21 2.59 1.24 8.80
C ARG A 21 2.41 -0.16 8.22
N ILE A 22 1.89 -0.22 7.00
CA ILE A 22 1.80 -1.44 6.20
C ILE A 22 2.59 -1.25 4.91
N ALA A 23 3.14 -2.34 4.39
CA ALA A 23 3.69 -2.42 3.05
C ALA A 23 2.82 -3.35 2.19
N VAL A 24 2.55 -2.91 0.96
CA VAL A 24 1.87 -3.71 -0.06
C VAL A 24 2.69 -3.69 -1.35
N LEU A 25 2.78 -4.84 -2.02
CA LEU A 25 3.36 -4.94 -3.36
C LEU A 25 2.23 -5.12 -4.36
N LEU A 26 2.03 -4.13 -5.22
CA LEU A 26 0.94 -4.10 -6.20
C LEU A 26 1.39 -4.59 -7.56
N GLY A 27 0.49 -5.26 -8.27
CA GLY A 27 0.66 -5.60 -9.67
C GLY A 27 0.66 -4.37 -10.58
N PRO A 28 0.90 -4.56 -11.88
CA PRO A 28 0.83 -3.48 -12.87
C PRO A 28 -0.54 -2.78 -12.95
N ASP A 29 -1.61 -3.46 -12.52
CA ASP A 29 -2.96 -2.91 -12.42
C ASP A 29 -3.13 -1.89 -11.28
N GLY A 30 -2.20 -1.86 -10.32
CA GLY A 30 -2.28 -1.01 -9.14
C GLY A 30 -3.38 -1.40 -8.15
N GLU A 31 -4.03 -2.56 -8.32
CA GLU A 31 -5.13 -3.02 -7.47
C GLU A 31 -4.79 -4.35 -6.81
N ARG A 32 -4.22 -5.30 -7.56
CA ARG A 32 -3.95 -6.65 -7.06
C ARG A 32 -2.72 -6.68 -6.18
N TYR A 33 -2.84 -7.29 -5.01
CA TYR A 33 -1.69 -7.60 -4.16
C TYR A 33 -0.94 -8.81 -4.73
N LEU A 34 0.35 -8.64 -5.02
CA LEU A 34 1.22 -9.72 -5.51
C LEU A 34 1.78 -10.58 -4.37
N LEU A 35 1.95 -9.99 -3.20
CA LEU A 35 2.35 -10.65 -1.97
C LEU A 35 1.35 -10.31 -0.87
N PRO A 36 1.21 -11.16 0.17
CA PRO A 36 0.38 -10.82 1.31
C PRO A 36 0.87 -9.55 2.02
N VAL A 37 -0.03 -8.87 2.70
CA VAL A 37 0.24 -7.56 3.31
C VAL A 37 1.21 -7.73 4.48
N LEU A 38 2.24 -6.88 4.50
CA LEU A 38 3.15 -6.79 5.63
C LEU A 38 2.68 -5.68 6.58
N THR A 39 2.40 -6.00 7.83
CA THR A 39 1.96 -5.06 8.87
C THR A 39 3.04 -4.76 9.91
N LYS A 40 2.81 -3.69 10.69
CA LYS A 40 3.73 -3.17 11.71
C LYS A 40 5.16 -3.03 11.18
N ILE A 41 5.28 -2.56 9.94
CA ILE A 41 6.56 -2.56 9.26
C ILE A 41 7.53 -1.61 9.95
N ARG A 42 8.80 -2.01 9.97
CA ARG A 42 9.95 -1.20 10.35
C ARG A 42 10.92 -1.17 9.17
N VAL A 43 11.30 0.03 8.77
CA VAL A 43 12.39 0.24 7.82
C VAL A 43 13.69 0.03 8.60
N LEU A 44 14.49 -0.93 8.16
CA LEU A 44 15.78 -1.26 8.78
C LEU A 44 16.91 -0.51 8.08
N GLU A 45 16.87 -0.46 6.75
CA GLU A 45 17.86 0.23 5.94
C GLU A 45 17.21 0.81 4.68
N LEU A 46 17.63 2.00 4.28
CA LEU A 46 17.25 2.62 3.01
C LEU A 46 18.51 3.24 2.42
N ASN A 47 18.85 2.80 1.21
CA ASN A 47 19.97 3.32 0.44
C ASN A 47 19.60 3.41 -1.05
N ASP A 48 20.57 3.80 -1.85
CA ASP A 48 20.53 3.95 -3.30
C ASP A 48 20.24 2.64 -4.06
N ARG A 49 20.52 1.47 -3.46
CA ARG A 49 20.19 0.15 -4.04
C ARG A 49 18.77 -0.32 -3.69
N GLY A 50 18.18 0.23 -2.63
CA GLY A 50 16.82 -0.04 -2.24
C GLY A 50 16.58 -0.02 -0.74
N LEU A 51 15.72 -0.92 -0.29
CA LEU A 51 15.06 -0.84 1.01
C LEU A 51 15.00 -2.21 1.67
N LEU A 52 15.47 -2.28 2.92
CA LEU A 52 15.31 -3.43 3.79
C LEU A 52 14.25 -3.12 4.84
N MET A 53 13.24 -3.97 4.95
CA MET A 53 12.18 -3.81 5.95
C MET A 53 11.78 -5.14 6.59
N SER A 54 11.38 -5.06 7.86
CA SER A 54 10.81 -6.20 8.59
C SER A 54 9.38 -5.90 9.02
N GLY A 55 8.55 -6.93 9.13
CA GLY A 55 7.19 -6.82 9.66
C GLY A 55 6.53 -8.17 9.83
N TYR A 56 5.21 -8.17 9.88
CA TYR A 56 4.41 -9.39 10.00
C TYR A 56 3.54 -9.56 8.76
N GLU A 57 3.73 -10.66 8.05
CA GLU A 57 2.86 -11.07 6.97
C GLU A 57 1.54 -11.55 7.55
N VAL A 58 0.43 -11.00 7.07
CA VAL A 58 -0.90 -11.32 7.58
C VAL A 58 -1.68 -12.07 6.52
N TYR A 59 -2.11 -13.29 6.84
CA TYR A 59 -3.07 -14.01 6.02
C TYR A 59 -4.49 -13.69 6.47
N PRO A 60 -5.46 -13.58 5.54
CA PRO A 60 -6.86 -13.46 5.91
C PRO A 60 -7.30 -14.67 6.73
N ALA A 61 -8.11 -14.45 7.76
CA ALA A 61 -8.69 -15.53 8.55
C ALA A 61 -9.61 -16.38 7.67
N ARG A 62 -9.59 -17.71 7.86
CA ARG A 62 -10.59 -18.60 7.27
C ARG A 62 -11.90 -18.47 8.06
N GLY A 63 -12.63 -17.36 7.90
CA GLY A 63 -13.95 -17.14 8.53
C GLY A 63 -14.20 -15.71 9.04
N ALA A 64 -15.40 -15.48 9.61
CA ALA A 64 -15.90 -14.16 10.01
C ALA A 64 -15.33 -13.62 11.35
N LYS A 65 -14.59 -14.43 12.12
CA LYS A 65 -14.13 -14.05 13.46
C LYS A 65 -12.70 -14.55 13.72
N GLY A 66 -11.77 -13.62 13.86
CA GLY A 66 -10.39 -13.89 14.28
C GLY A 66 -9.33 -13.14 13.47
N SER A 67 -8.14 -13.02 14.05
CA SER A 67 -6.93 -12.64 13.32
C SER A 67 -6.37 -13.89 12.64
N GLY A 68 -6.10 -13.84 11.34
CA GLY A 68 -5.45 -14.94 10.64
C GLY A 68 -3.99 -15.13 11.10
N PRO A 69 -3.31 -16.20 10.66
CA PRO A 69 -1.95 -16.44 11.08
C PRO A 69 -1.04 -15.31 10.61
N VAL A 70 -0.08 -14.95 11.47
CA VAL A 70 0.91 -13.92 11.21
C VAL A 70 2.31 -14.50 11.23
N PHE A 71 3.13 -14.12 10.27
CA PHE A 71 4.49 -14.65 10.12
C PHE A 71 5.49 -13.50 10.06
N PRO A 72 6.53 -13.48 10.91
CA PRO A 72 7.61 -12.51 10.78
C PRO A 72 8.29 -12.66 9.42
N GLN A 73 8.43 -11.55 8.70
CA GLN A 73 9.10 -11.51 7.40
C GLN A 73 10.08 -10.35 7.34
N THR A 74 11.12 -10.54 6.54
CA THR A 74 12.03 -9.46 6.12
C THR A 74 12.03 -9.41 4.60
N TRP A 75 11.74 -8.24 4.04
CA TRP A 75 11.75 -8.01 2.61
C TRP A 75 12.98 -7.22 2.23
N TRP A 76 13.77 -7.78 1.31
CA TRP A 76 14.81 -7.06 0.59
C TRP A 76 14.22 -6.53 -0.71
N CYS A 77 13.91 -5.24 -0.73
CA CYS A 77 13.35 -4.58 -1.89
C CYS A 77 14.47 -3.90 -2.66
N MET A 78 14.73 -4.34 -3.89
CA MET A 78 15.69 -3.69 -4.78
C MET A 78 14.96 -2.77 -5.75
N LEU A 79 15.50 -1.57 -5.95
CA LEU A 79 15.04 -0.70 -7.03
C LEU A 79 15.46 -1.35 -8.35
N ARG A 80 14.54 -1.46 -9.31
CA ARG A 80 14.91 -1.89 -10.66
C ARG A 80 15.54 -0.71 -11.38
N GLU A 81 16.73 -0.93 -11.93
CA GLU A 81 17.24 -0.14 -13.05
C GLU A 81 16.34 -0.47 -14.27
N GLY A 82 15.29 0.32 -14.45
CA GLY A 82 14.40 0.29 -15.61
C GLY A 82 14.29 1.69 -16.16
N PRO A 83 13.86 1.87 -17.43
CA PRO A 83 13.73 3.21 -18.02
C PRO A 83 12.90 4.03 -17.05
N ASP A 84 13.40 5.23 -16.70
CA ASP A 84 12.79 6.19 -15.82
C ASP A 84 11.28 6.07 -15.99
N VAL A 85 10.61 5.33 -15.10
CA VAL A 85 9.16 5.37 -15.04
C VAL A 85 8.99 6.74 -14.47
N ALA A 86 8.94 7.75 -15.36
CA ALA A 86 8.81 9.14 -15.03
C ALA A 86 7.79 9.14 -13.91
N PRO A 87 8.20 9.49 -12.67
CA PRO A 87 7.44 9.16 -11.49
C PRO A 87 6.03 9.54 -11.85
N ALA A 88 5.07 8.62 -11.81
CA ALA A 88 3.68 9.01 -11.98
C ALA A 88 3.49 10.05 -10.88
N SER A 89 3.60 11.33 -11.27
CA SER A 89 4.36 12.27 -10.45
C SER A 89 3.73 12.30 -9.08
N VAL A 90 4.52 12.44 -8.03
CA VAL A 90 3.94 12.61 -6.69
C VAL A 90 2.78 13.64 -6.76
N ALA A 91 2.92 14.65 -7.62
CA ALA A 91 1.87 15.57 -8.06
C ALA A 91 0.63 14.91 -8.72
N ARG A 92 0.76 14.01 -9.71
CA ARG A 92 -0.35 13.26 -10.32
C ARG A 92 -1.04 12.31 -9.33
N ALA A 93 -0.28 11.61 -8.49
CA ALA A 93 -0.84 10.75 -7.44
C ALA A 93 -1.60 11.57 -6.38
N GLN A 94 -1.04 12.71 -5.96
CA GLN A 94 -1.70 13.68 -5.06
C GLN A 94 -2.91 14.36 -5.73
N ALA A 95 -2.86 14.64 -7.03
CA ALA A 95 -3.99 15.19 -7.78
C ALA A 95 -5.17 14.21 -7.82
N LEU A 96 -4.90 12.93 -8.05
CA LEU A 96 -5.92 11.88 -8.04
C LEU A 96 -6.51 11.70 -6.63
N ALA A 97 -5.69 11.74 -5.58
CA ALA A 97 -6.16 11.69 -4.20
C ALA A 97 -7.06 12.87 -3.83
N ARG A 98 -6.66 14.10 -4.20
CA ARG A 98 -7.47 15.32 -4.01
C ARG A 98 -8.79 15.27 -4.77
N SER A 99 -8.79 14.74 -6.00
CA SER A 99 -10.01 14.60 -6.80
C SER A 99 -11.01 13.62 -6.15
N ARG A 100 -10.52 12.53 -5.54
CA ARG A 100 -11.37 11.58 -4.80
C ARG A 100 -11.98 12.22 -3.55
N GLU A 101 -11.19 12.94 -2.77
CA GLU A 101 -11.64 13.67 -1.58
C GLU A 101 -12.71 14.72 -1.93
N ALA A 102 -12.48 15.52 -2.98
CA ALA A 102 -13.46 16.50 -3.45
C ALA A 102 -14.78 15.84 -3.90
N SER A 103 -14.71 14.67 -4.54
CA SER A 103 -15.90 13.91 -4.95
C SER A 103 -16.69 13.39 -3.75
N GLU A 104 -16.00 12.99 -2.68
CA GLU A 104 -16.62 12.52 -1.44
C GLU A 104 -17.28 13.67 -0.65
N ILE A 105 -16.65 14.85 -0.63
CA ILE A 105 -17.23 16.08 -0.08
C ILE A 105 -18.47 16.50 -0.88
N GLY A 106 -18.41 16.50 -2.21
CA GLY A 106 -19.58 16.82 -3.05
C GLY A 106 -20.76 15.86 -2.82
N ARG A 107 -20.47 14.56 -2.64
CA ARG A 107 -21.48 13.53 -2.34
C ARG A 107 -22.14 13.78 -0.97
N THR A 108 -21.37 14.14 0.05
CA THR A 108 -21.91 14.43 1.40
C THR A 108 -22.69 15.75 1.44
N MET A 109 -22.26 16.78 0.70
CA MET A 109 -22.99 18.05 0.58
C MET A 109 -24.35 17.91 -0.13
N SER A 110 -24.41 17.15 -1.23
CA SER A 110 -25.67 16.86 -1.93
C SER A 110 -26.68 16.13 -1.03
N THR A 111 -26.18 15.34 -0.07
CA THR A 111 -27.00 14.62 0.91
C THR A 111 -27.59 15.56 1.97
N HIS A 112 -26.87 16.63 2.34
CA HIS A 112 -27.34 17.63 3.31
C HIS A 112 -28.39 18.58 2.71
N ASP A 113 -28.27 18.94 1.43
CA ASP A 113 -29.19 19.88 0.78
C ASP A 113 -30.62 19.31 0.66
N ARG A 114 -30.73 17.98 0.51
CA ARG A 114 -32.01 17.26 0.54
C ARG A 114 -32.74 17.29 1.90
N ARG A 115 -32.03 17.54 3.02
CA ARG A 115 -32.65 17.60 4.36
C ARG A 115 -33.21 18.99 4.72
N ARG A 116 -32.80 20.06 4.05
CA ARG A 116 -33.26 21.44 4.33
C ARG A 116 -34.50 21.88 3.55
N ARG A 117 -35.00 21.05 2.61
CA ARG A 117 -36.19 21.33 1.79
C ARG A 117 -37.47 20.60 2.25
N ARG A 118 -37.57 20.23 3.53
CA ARG A 118 -38.84 19.79 4.15
C ARG A 118 -39.28 20.80 5.19
#